data_AF-A0A538T1Y7-F1
#
_entry.id   AF-A0A538T1Y7-F1
#
_cell.length_a   1.000
_cell.length_b   1.000
_cell.length_c   1.000
_cell.angle_alpha   90.00
_cell.angle_beta   90.00
_cell.angle_gamma   90.00
#
_symmetry.space_group_name_H-M   'P 1'
#
loop_
_entity.id
_entity.type
_entity.pdbx_description
1 polymer ?
#
loop_
_entity_poly.entity_id
_entity_poly.type
_entity_poly.pdbx_seq_one_letter_code
_entity_poly.pdbx_strand_id
1 'polypeptide(L)'
;ESLPFLEAIRQLRLELKRENTLFVHVTLVPHLGAARETKTKPTQHSVKELRAIGIQPDILLCRTEMTLQDDVKEKIALFCNVPKEAVIEAIDVASIYEIPLMFHRGGLDDLIVEYLRLDAGPPDLEAWQSFADRVRSAREQVTIAVVGKYTHLRDAYKSINEAIAHGAAANGVAVKVDWVDSERVEMDGPAALLAQAHGILIPGGFGDRGTEGMIQAARYARERKTPFFGICLGMQCAVIEFARDVAGLDGADSSEFRADTPHAVIDLLESQQGVSKKGGTMRLGAYDCELTLGTHAAEEYAKSHVAERHRHRYEFNNRYREDLEKHGLRVAGLYKDLNLVEIVELPEHPWFVGVQFHPELRSRPADPHPLFRGFVRAAVEERRRREGQTSGSPRPSGARIE
;
A
#
# COMPACT_ATOMS: atom_id res chain seq x y z
N GLU A 1 -10.43 9.88 27.06
CA GLU A 1 -9.15 10.21 26.39
C GLU A 1 -9.24 11.51 25.57
N SER A 2 -10.33 11.78 24.85
CA SER A 2 -10.41 12.96 23.94
C SER A 2 -10.73 14.32 24.56
N LEU A 3 -11.18 14.38 25.82
CA LEU A 3 -11.63 15.64 26.46
C LEU A 3 -10.59 16.77 26.43
N PRO A 4 -9.28 16.53 26.71
CA PRO A 4 -8.27 17.59 26.60
C PRO A 4 -8.15 18.17 25.18
N PHE A 5 -8.30 17.34 24.15
CA PHE A 5 -8.25 17.81 22.76
C PHE A 5 -9.48 18.65 22.40
N LEU A 6 -10.67 18.25 22.86
CA LEU A 6 -11.91 18.99 22.63
C LEU A 6 -11.88 20.35 23.34
N GLU A 7 -11.36 20.40 24.58
CA GLU A 7 -11.19 21.68 25.29
C GLU A 7 -10.16 22.58 24.58
N ALA A 8 -9.06 22.02 24.07
CA ALA A 8 -8.06 22.78 23.32
C ALA A 8 -8.64 23.42 22.05
N ILE A 9 -9.36 22.66 21.21
CA ILE A 9 -9.95 23.22 19.98
C ILE A 9 -11.10 24.21 20.28
N ARG A 10 -11.80 24.04 21.41
CA ARG A 10 -12.84 24.96 21.87
C ARG A 10 -12.22 26.31 22.28
N GLN A 11 -11.11 26.31 23.01
CA GLN A 11 -10.37 27.53 23.33
C GLN A 11 -9.80 28.18 22.07
N LEU A 12 -9.25 27.38 21.15
CA LEU A 12 -8.73 27.88 19.87
C LEU A 12 -9.79 28.62 19.05
N ARG A 13 -11.05 28.14 19.04
CA ARG A 13 -12.19 28.85 18.42
C ARG A 13 -12.44 30.23 19.04
N LEU A 14 -12.27 30.39 20.35
CA LEU A 14 -12.48 31.68 21.02
C LEU A 14 -11.40 32.70 20.64
N GLU A 15 -10.16 32.24 20.50
CA GLU A 15 -9.02 33.10 20.14
C GLU A 15 -9.03 33.49 18.66
N LEU A 16 -9.23 32.50 17.77
CA LEU A 16 -9.16 32.68 16.32
C LEU A 16 -10.48 33.12 15.68
N LYS A 17 -11.58 33.07 16.44
CA LYS A 17 -12.94 33.43 16.01
C LYS A 17 -13.53 32.48 14.96
N ARG A 18 -14.77 32.78 14.54
CA ARG A 18 -15.59 31.88 13.73
C ARG A 18 -15.13 31.81 12.27
N GLU A 19 -14.73 32.94 11.73
CA GLU A 19 -14.26 33.13 10.37
C GLU A 19 -12.94 32.40 10.07
N ASN A 20 -12.15 32.02 11.08
CA ASN A 20 -10.84 31.36 10.89
C ASN A 20 -10.81 29.91 11.39
N THR A 21 -11.93 29.36 11.86
CA THR A 21 -11.99 27.96 12.27
C THR A 21 -13.30 27.32 11.81
N LEU A 22 -13.39 25.99 11.86
CA LEU A 22 -14.58 25.27 11.41
C LEU A 22 -14.68 23.94 12.16
N PHE A 23 -15.88 23.61 12.67
CA PHE A 23 -16.13 22.30 13.27
C PHE A 23 -16.97 21.42 12.34
N VAL A 24 -16.33 20.40 11.77
CA VAL A 24 -16.99 19.34 11.00
C VAL A 24 -17.14 18.10 11.89
N HIS A 25 -18.38 17.70 12.19
CA HIS A 25 -18.66 16.58 13.09
C HIS A 25 -19.19 15.38 12.34
N VAL A 26 -18.48 14.25 12.42
CA VAL A 26 -18.87 12.99 11.78
C VAL A 26 -19.79 12.22 12.71
N THR A 27 -20.97 11.83 12.22
CA THR A 27 -21.97 11.07 12.97
C THR A 27 -22.43 9.85 12.18
N LEU A 28 -23.01 8.87 12.87
CA LEU A 28 -23.63 7.71 12.23
C LEU A 28 -25.16 7.91 12.13
N VAL A 29 -25.71 7.69 10.95
CA VAL A 29 -27.15 7.65 10.67
C VAL A 29 -27.48 6.23 10.19
N PRO A 30 -27.77 5.29 11.13
CA PRO A 30 -27.98 3.90 10.79
C PRO A 30 -29.34 3.69 10.11
N HIS A 31 -29.36 2.75 9.16
CA HIS A 31 -30.57 2.24 8.54
C HIS A 31 -30.95 0.89 9.18
N LEU A 32 -32.15 0.78 9.74
CA LEU A 32 -32.63 -0.46 10.33
C LEU A 32 -33.39 -1.26 9.27
N GLY A 33 -32.70 -2.20 8.61
CA GLY A 33 -33.28 -2.99 7.50
C GLY A 33 -34.60 -3.69 7.83
N ALA A 34 -34.77 -4.19 9.06
CA ALA A 34 -36.01 -4.83 9.50
C ALA A 34 -37.22 -3.88 9.57
N ALA A 35 -36.98 -2.59 9.88
CA ALA A 35 -38.01 -1.57 9.98
C ALA A 35 -38.07 -0.65 8.73
N ARG A 36 -37.11 -0.80 7.81
CA ARG A 36 -36.85 0.10 6.67
C ARG A 36 -36.82 1.57 7.06
N GLU A 37 -36.32 1.86 8.26
CA GLU A 37 -36.35 3.19 8.86
C GLU A 37 -34.94 3.69 9.16
N THR A 38 -34.67 4.93 8.74
CA THR A 38 -33.43 5.64 9.03
C THR A 38 -33.53 6.35 10.37
N LYS A 39 -32.58 6.08 11.30
CA LYS A 39 -32.64 6.62 12.66
C LYS A 39 -31.71 7.82 12.83
N THR A 40 -32.29 9.00 13.09
CA THR A 40 -31.54 10.24 13.32
C THR A 40 -31.09 10.44 14.77
N LYS A 41 -31.66 9.70 15.72
CA LYS A 41 -31.38 9.86 17.17
C LYS A 41 -29.89 9.77 17.54
N PRO A 42 -29.08 8.82 17.01
CA PRO A 42 -27.65 8.76 17.34
C PRO A 42 -26.91 10.05 17.00
N THR A 43 -27.20 10.64 15.84
CA THR A 43 -26.64 11.94 15.42
C THR A 43 -27.07 13.06 16.37
N GLN A 44 -28.35 13.13 16.72
CA GLN A 44 -28.87 14.15 17.65
C GLN A 44 -28.22 14.07 19.04
N HIS A 45 -28.06 12.85 19.58
CA HIS A 45 -27.40 12.63 20.87
C HIS A 45 -25.92 12.99 20.79
N SER A 46 -25.22 12.60 19.71
CA SER A 46 -23.82 12.94 19.51
C SER A 46 -23.58 14.45 19.48
N VAL A 47 -24.42 15.21 18.74
CA VAL A 47 -24.34 16.67 18.71
C VAL A 47 -24.71 17.30 20.06
N LYS A 48 -25.65 16.71 20.82
CA LYS A 48 -25.97 17.17 22.18
C LYS A 48 -24.75 17.06 23.10
N GLU A 49 -24.04 15.93 23.09
CA GLU A 49 -22.83 15.75 23.91
C GLU A 49 -21.70 16.72 23.50
N LEU A 50 -21.51 16.94 22.19
CA LEU A 50 -20.54 17.91 21.69
C LEU A 50 -20.88 19.35 22.12
N ARG A 51 -22.17 19.73 22.10
CA ARG A 51 -22.63 21.03 22.59
C ARG A 51 -22.53 21.17 24.10
N ALA A 52 -22.70 20.08 24.85
CA ALA A 52 -22.59 20.10 26.31
C ALA A 52 -21.18 20.52 26.79
N ILE A 53 -20.16 20.28 25.96
CA ILE A 53 -18.79 20.76 26.20
C ILE A 53 -18.47 22.09 25.51
N GLY A 54 -19.48 22.79 24.97
CA GLY A 54 -19.34 24.13 24.39
C GLY A 54 -18.92 24.17 22.92
N ILE A 55 -19.03 23.07 22.18
CA ILE A 55 -18.72 23.01 20.74
C ILE A 55 -20.01 22.88 19.94
N GLN A 56 -20.32 23.89 19.13
CA GLN A 56 -21.40 23.82 18.13
C GLN A 56 -20.78 23.39 16.79
N PRO A 57 -21.16 22.25 16.20
CA PRO A 57 -20.72 21.89 14.86
C PRO A 57 -21.27 22.89 13.84
N ASP A 58 -20.44 23.21 12.85
CA ASP A 58 -20.81 24.01 11.69
C ASP A 58 -21.34 23.12 10.55
N ILE A 59 -20.75 21.93 10.37
CA ILE A 59 -21.12 20.93 9.34
C ILE A 59 -21.26 19.55 10.00
N LEU A 60 -22.27 18.79 9.57
CA LEU A 60 -22.46 17.38 9.96
C LEU A 60 -22.15 16.48 8.77
N LEU A 61 -21.21 15.54 8.97
CA LEU A 61 -20.96 14.43 8.04
C LEU A 61 -21.71 13.19 8.51
N CYS A 62 -22.85 12.93 7.90
CA CYS A 62 -23.72 11.81 8.25
C CYS A 62 -23.28 10.53 7.52
N ARG A 63 -22.50 9.68 8.18
CA ARG A 63 -22.16 8.33 7.70
C ARG A 63 -23.42 7.47 7.64
N THR A 64 -23.69 6.88 6.48
CA THR A 64 -24.90 6.09 6.25
C THR A 64 -24.71 5.11 5.09
N GLU A 65 -25.53 4.07 5.03
CA GLU A 65 -25.50 3.05 3.96
C GLU A 65 -26.32 3.46 2.73
N MET A 66 -27.23 4.43 2.88
CA MET A 66 -28.20 4.81 1.85
C MET A 66 -28.42 6.32 1.81
N THR A 67 -28.86 6.84 0.66
CA THR A 67 -29.25 8.25 0.53
C THR A 67 -30.34 8.60 1.54
N LEU A 68 -30.09 9.69 2.27
CA LEU A 68 -31.00 10.30 3.21
C LEU A 68 -32.09 11.06 2.45
N GLN A 69 -33.33 10.76 2.79
CA GLN A 69 -34.48 11.53 2.33
C GLN A 69 -34.42 12.96 2.89
N ASP A 70 -35.06 13.87 2.19
CA ASP A 70 -35.00 15.30 2.48
C ASP A 70 -35.56 15.64 3.87
N ASP A 71 -36.64 14.97 4.27
CA ASP A 71 -37.27 15.05 5.60
C ASP A 71 -36.33 14.60 6.73
N VAL A 72 -35.49 13.60 6.47
CA VAL A 72 -34.46 13.12 7.41
C VAL A 72 -33.38 14.19 7.60
N LYS A 73 -32.93 14.83 6.51
CA LYS A 73 -31.95 15.93 6.58
C LYS A 73 -32.51 17.12 7.33
N GLU A 74 -33.74 17.54 7.03
CA GLU A 74 -34.44 18.62 7.73
C GLU A 74 -34.58 18.35 9.22
N LYS A 75 -34.94 17.12 9.58
CA LYS A 75 -35.01 16.69 10.98
C LYS A 75 -33.64 16.78 11.65
N ILE A 76 -32.58 16.29 11.02
CA ILE A 76 -31.22 16.38 11.57
C ILE A 76 -30.83 17.84 11.76
N ALA A 77 -31.01 18.67 10.75
CA ALA A 77 -30.72 20.11 10.76
C ALA A 77 -31.41 20.82 11.93
N LEU A 78 -32.73 20.64 12.05
CA LEU A 78 -33.55 21.24 13.11
C LEU A 78 -33.08 20.82 14.51
N PHE A 79 -32.93 19.51 14.76
CA PHE A 79 -32.57 19.02 16.10
C PHE A 79 -31.11 19.30 16.49
N CYS A 80 -30.22 19.42 15.50
CA CYS A 80 -28.80 19.68 15.71
C CYS A 80 -28.44 21.17 15.64
N ASN A 81 -29.39 22.03 15.28
CA ASN A 81 -29.21 23.47 15.12
C ASN A 81 -28.11 23.82 14.10
N VAL A 82 -28.19 23.21 12.91
CA VAL A 82 -27.32 23.50 11.76
C VAL A 82 -28.17 23.75 10.51
N PRO A 83 -27.70 24.54 9.52
CA PRO A 83 -28.38 24.66 8.23
C PRO A 83 -28.57 23.29 7.56
N LYS A 84 -29.62 23.16 6.75
CA LYS A 84 -29.95 21.90 6.07
C LYS A 84 -28.84 21.50 5.09
N GLU A 85 -28.28 22.48 4.41
CA GLU A 85 -27.19 22.36 3.45
C GLU A 85 -25.93 21.82 4.13
N ALA A 86 -25.73 22.14 5.41
CA ALA A 86 -24.63 21.65 6.23
C ALA A 86 -24.83 20.23 6.77
N VAL A 87 -25.91 19.53 6.40
CA VAL A 87 -26.12 18.10 6.66
C VAL A 87 -25.66 17.31 5.43
N ILE A 88 -24.36 17.00 5.41
CA ILE A 88 -23.69 16.35 4.28
C ILE A 88 -23.73 14.84 4.43
N GLU A 89 -24.11 14.16 3.35
CA GLU A 89 -24.14 12.70 3.30
C GLU A 89 -22.73 12.14 3.10
N ALA A 90 -22.38 11.17 3.94
CA ALA A 90 -21.15 10.41 3.80
C ALA A 90 -21.50 8.93 3.57
N ILE A 91 -22.10 8.66 2.41
CA ILE A 91 -22.62 7.33 2.04
C ILE A 91 -21.46 6.33 1.89
N ASP A 92 -21.73 5.05 2.11
CA ASP A 92 -20.80 3.99 1.72
C ASP A 92 -20.61 3.96 0.20
N VAL A 93 -19.35 3.91 -0.20
CA VAL A 93 -18.91 3.89 -1.61
C VAL A 93 -18.12 2.62 -1.89
N ALA A 94 -18.14 2.16 -3.14
CA ALA A 94 -17.43 0.95 -3.54
C ALA A 94 -15.91 1.13 -3.46
N SER A 95 -15.42 2.34 -3.68
CA SER A 95 -14.01 2.70 -3.54
C SER A 95 -13.81 4.00 -2.77
N ILE A 96 -12.76 4.05 -1.94
CA ILE A 96 -12.39 5.26 -1.18
C ILE A 96 -12.09 6.46 -2.09
N TYR A 97 -11.72 6.22 -3.36
CA TYR A 97 -11.44 7.28 -4.32
C TYR A 97 -12.71 7.99 -4.80
N GLU A 98 -13.90 7.44 -4.53
CA GLU A 98 -15.17 8.11 -4.81
C GLU A 98 -15.55 9.13 -3.74
N ILE A 99 -14.94 9.06 -2.55
CA ILE A 99 -15.27 9.92 -1.40
C ILE A 99 -15.12 11.41 -1.75
N PRO A 100 -13.99 11.89 -2.33
CA PRO A 100 -13.86 13.30 -2.67
C PRO A 100 -14.90 13.77 -3.69
N LEU A 101 -15.20 12.94 -4.70
CA LEU A 101 -16.20 13.25 -5.72
C LEU A 101 -17.62 13.29 -5.14
N MET A 102 -17.92 12.41 -4.19
CA MET A 102 -19.19 12.40 -3.47
C MET A 102 -19.34 13.63 -2.59
N PHE A 103 -18.31 14.00 -1.84
CA PHE A 103 -18.33 15.21 -1.00
C PHE A 103 -18.44 16.49 -1.81
N HIS A 104 -17.76 16.57 -2.95
CA HIS A 104 -17.90 17.69 -3.88
C HIS A 104 -19.33 17.79 -4.43
N ARG A 105 -19.93 16.68 -4.89
CA ARG A 105 -21.35 16.66 -5.28
C ARG A 105 -22.30 17.04 -4.14
N GLY A 106 -21.89 16.80 -2.89
CA GLY A 106 -22.64 17.18 -1.70
C GLY A 106 -22.48 18.64 -1.29
N GLY A 107 -21.56 19.40 -1.91
CA GLY A 107 -21.28 20.80 -1.57
C GLY A 107 -20.44 20.99 -0.30
N LEU A 108 -19.71 19.95 0.15
CA LEU A 108 -18.92 20.04 1.39
C LEU A 108 -17.82 21.10 1.29
N ASP A 109 -17.06 21.09 0.20
CA ASP A 109 -15.96 22.00 -0.07
C ASP A 109 -16.46 23.43 -0.29
N ASP A 110 -17.57 23.62 -1.01
CA ASP A 110 -18.21 24.93 -1.17
C ASP A 110 -18.57 25.55 0.19
N LEU A 111 -19.19 24.77 1.09
CA LEU A 111 -19.51 25.22 2.45
C LEU A 111 -18.26 25.58 3.27
N ILE A 112 -17.18 24.81 3.11
CA ILE A 112 -15.91 25.09 3.80
C ILE A 112 -15.33 26.43 3.31
N VAL A 113 -15.31 26.65 1.99
CA VAL A 113 -14.84 27.91 1.37
C VAL A 113 -15.69 29.09 1.84
N GLU A 114 -17.02 28.94 1.84
CA GLU A 114 -17.95 29.97 2.29
C GLU A 114 -17.77 30.31 3.77
N TYR A 115 -17.78 29.31 4.66
CA TYR A 115 -17.73 29.52 6.10
C TYR A 115 -16.39 30.10 6.57
N LEU A 116 -15.29 29.76 5.89
CA LEU A 116 -13.96 30.30 6.17
C LEU A 116 -13.62 31.55 5.34
N ARG A 117 -14.54 32.01 4.48
CA ARG A 117 -14.35 33.18 3.60
C ARG A 117 -13.07 33.10 2.76
N LEU A 118 -12.78 31.92 2.24
CA LEU A 118 -11.59 31.71 1.41
C LEU A 118 -11.82 32.28 0.01
N ASP A 119 -10.78 32.91 -0.53
CA ASP A 119 -10.75 33.30 -1.94
C ASP A 119 -10.28 32.10 -2.77
N ALA A 120 -11.24 31.27 -3.20
CA ALA A 120 -10.99 30.06 -3.96
C ALA A 120 -11.94 29.95 -5.16
N GLY A 121 -11.37 29.57 -6.31
CA GLY A 121 -12.16 29.19 -7.48
C GLY A 121 -12.67 27.75 -7.40
N PRO A 122 -13.45 27.29 -8.40
CA PRO A 122 -13.91 25.91 -8.47
C PRO A 122 -12.72 24.93 -8.54
N PRO A 123 -12.79 23.75 -7.89
CA PRO A 123 -11.71 22.79 -7.90
C PRO A 123 -11.56 22.13 -9.27
N ASP A 124 -10.31 21.88 -9.68
CA ASP A 124 -10.02 20.97 -10.79
C ASP A 124 -9.99 19.53 -10.28
N LEU A 125 -10.97 18.74 -10.70
CA LEU A 125 -11.14 17.34 -10.30
C LEU A 125 -10.79 16.36 -11.43
N GLU A 126 -10.32 16.81 -12.58
CA GLU A 126 -10.15 15.97 -13.78
C GLU A 126 -9.23 14.77 -13.50
N ALA A 127 -8.06 15.02 -12.90
CA ALA A 127 -7.09 13.98 -12.57
C ALA A 127 -7.67 12.92 -11.60
N TRP A 128 -8.43 13.37 -10.60
CA TRP A 128 -9.02 12.48 -9.60
C TRP A 128 -10.19 11.67 -10.17
N GLN A 129 -11.05 12.32 -10.94
CA GLN A 129 -12.16 11.70 -11.66
C GLN A 129 -11.64 10.62 -12.62
N SER A 130 -10.62 10.96 -13.42
CA SER A 130 -9.96 10.03 -14.34
C SER A 130 -9.40 8.80 -13.61
N PHE A 131 -8.77 9.00 -12.44
CA PHE A 131 -8.26 7.91 -11.62
C PHE A 131 -9.38 7.01 -11.07
N ALA A 132 -10.40 7.61 -10.44
CA ALA A 132 -11.53 6.88 -9.88
C ALA A 132 -12.28 6.08 -10.96
N ASP A 133 -12.43 6.65 -12.16
CA ASP A 133 -13.04 5.98 -13.30
C ASP A 133 -12.21 4.80 -13.80
N ARG A 134 -10.87 4.91 -13.84
CA ARG A 134 -9.99 3.77 -14.16
C ARG A 134 -10.15 2.63 -13.16
N VAL A 135 -10.18 2.94 -11.86
CA VAL A 135 -10.39 1.93 -10.80
C VAL A 135 -11.75 1.23 -10.97
N ARG A 136 -12.82 1.99 -11.24
CA ARG A 136 -14.18 1.45 -11.38
C ARG A 136 -14.41 0.66 -12.67
N SER A 137 -13.80 1.11 -13.77
CA SER A 137 -14.05 0.59 -15.12
C SER A 137 -13.23 -0.65 -15.47
N ALA A 138 -12.24 -1.00 -14.65
CA ALA A 138 -11.33 -2.11 -14.89
C ALA A 138 -12.06 -3.46 -14.97
N ARG A 139 -12.02 -4.09 -16.15
CA ARG A 139 -12.67 -5.39 -16.42
C ARG A 139 -11.71 -6.56 -16.34
N GLU A 140 -10.48 -6.33 -16.78
CA GLU A 140 -9.41 -7.30 -16.69
C GLU A 140 -8.91 -7.39 -15.24
N GLN A 141 -8.70 -8.60 -14.75
CA GLN A 141 -8.19 -8.83 -13.40
C GLN A 141 -6.85 -9.57 -13.45
N VAL A 142 -5.93 -9.20 -12.55
CA VAL A 142 -4.70 -9.95 -12.25
C VAL A 142 -4.67 -10.35 -10.78
N THR A 143 -4.04 -11.48 -10.50
CA THR A 143 -3.86 -11.99 -9.12
C THR A 143 -2.45 -11.67 -8.64
N ILE A 144 -2.33 -10.93 -7.55
CA ILE A 144 -1.05 -10.66 -6.88
C ILE A 144 -1.07 -11.34 -5.52
N ALA A 145 -0.12 -12.26 -5.29
CA ALA A 145 0.07 -12.87 -3.99
C ALA A 145 0.93 -11.95 -3.12
N VAL A 146 0.43 -11.56 -1.95
CA VAL A 146 1.18 -10.83 -0.92
C VAL A 146 1.53 -11.82 0.18
N VAL A 147 2.82 -12.17 0.27
CA VAL A 147 3.33 -13.19 1.21
C VAL A 147 3.82 -12.49 2.47
N GLY A 148 3.04 -12.57 3.56
CA GLY A 148 3.27 -11.75 4.75
C GLY A 148 2.99 -12.48 6.07
N LYS A 149 3.48 -11.89 7.17
CA LYS A 149 3.33 -12.38 8.56
C LYS A 149 1.95 -12.13 9.18
N TYR A 150 1.21 -11.15 8.66
CA TYR A 150 -0.03 -10.62 9.28
C TYR A 150 -1.18 -10.54 8.27
N THR A 151 -1.40 -11.60 7.51
CA THR A 151 -2.42 -11.67 6.46
C THR A 151 -3.85 -11.46 6.98
N HIS A 152 -4.10 -11.78 8.25
CA HIS A 152 -5.40 -11.56 8.89
C HIS A 152 -5.67 -10.10 9.25
N LEU A 153 -4.64 -9.28 9.44
CA LEU A 153 -4.76 -7.86 9.78
C LEU A 153 -4.48 -7.01 8.55
N ARG A 154 -5.46 -6.93 7.64
CA ARG A 154 -5.33 -6.22 6.35
C ARG A 154 -4.86 -4.77 6.48
N ASP A 155 -5.19 -4.12 7.59
CA ASP A 155 -4.78 -2.74 7.88
C ASP A 155 -3.26 -2.59 8.06
N ALA A 156 -2.55 -3.65 8.48
CA ALA A 156 -1.10 -3.66 8.61
C ALA A 156 -0.39 -3.37 7.27
N TYR A 157 -1.08 -3.62 6.16
CA TYR A 157 -0.58 -3.46 4.80
C TYR A 157 -1.41 -2.45 4.00
N LYS A 158 -2.08 -1.49 4.66
CA LYS A 158 -2.93 -0.51 3.98
C LYS A 158 -2.19 0.23 2.85
N SER A 159 -0.99 0.75 3.10
CA SER A 159 -0.20 1.45 2.08
C SER A 159 0.18 0.54 0.89
N ILE A 160 0.45 -0.74 1.14
CA ILE A 160 0.72 -1.72 0.08
C ILE A 160 -0.52 -1.91 -0.79
N ASN A 161 -1.70 -2.08 -0.18
CA ASN A 161 -2.95 -2.21 -0.90
C ASN A 161 -3.24 -1.00 -1.79
N GLU A 162 -3.06 0.20 -1.25
CA GLU A 162 -3.24 1.44 -2.01
C GLU A 162 -2.22 1.53 -3.15
N ALA A 163 -0.95 1.22 -2.90
CA ALA A 163 0.07 1.29 -3.94
C ALA A 163 -0.15 0.27 -5.08
N ILE A 164 -0.62 -0.94 -4.76
CA ILE A 164 -1.07 -1.93 -5.73
C ILE A 164 -2.27 -1.40 -6.52
N ALA A 165 -3.28 -0.82 -5.85
CA ALA A 165 -4.46 -0.27 -6.50
C ALA A 165 -4.10 0.90 -7.45
N HIS A 166 -3.15 1.76 -7.06
CA HIS A 166 -2.64 2.82 -7.92
C HIS A 166 -1.93 2.25 -9.16
N GLY A 167 -1.07 1.23 -8.98
CA GLY A 167 -0.41 0.53 -10.09
C GLY A 167 -1.40 -0.18 -11.02
N ALA A 168 -2.47 -0.74 -10.47
CA ALA A 168 -3.57 -1.36 -11.20
C ALA A 168 -4.32 -0.35 -12.06
N ALA A 169 -4.70 0.78 -11.48
CA ALA A 169 -5.36 1.87 -12.19
C ALA A 169 -4.48 2.42 -13.34
N ALA A 170 -3.16 2.57 -13.11
CA ALA A 170 -2.22 3.00 -14.14
C ALA A 170 -2.12 2.03 -15.33
N ASN A 171 -2.38 0.74 -15.11
CA ASN A 171 -2.37 -0.30 -16.12
C ASN A 171 -3.76 -0.66 -16.66
N GLY A 172 -4.83 0.01 -16.19
CA GLY A 172 -6.20 -0.24 -16.63
C GLY A 172 -6.76 -1.61 -16.22
N VAL A 173 -6.25 -2.20 -15.12
CA VAL A 173 -6.65 -3.52 -14.62
C VAL A 173 -7.12 -3.45 -13.17
N ALA A 174 -7.87 -4.45 -12.75
CA ALA A 174 -8.20 -4.70 -11.35
C ALA A 174 -7.19 -5.71 -10.78
N VAL A 175 -6.88 -5.59 -9.48
CA VAL A 175 -6.03 -6.57 -8.78
C VAL A 175 -6.87 -7.33 -7.76
N LYS A 176 -6.81 -8.66 -7.84
CA LYS A 176 -7.18 -9.56 -6.75
C LYS A 176 -5.94 -9.80 -5.89
N VAL A 177 -5.90 -9.20 -4.71
CA VAL A 177 -4.83 -9.47 -3.73
C VAL A 177 -5.13 -10.81 -3.04
N ASP A 178 -4.24 -11.76 -3.22
CA ASP A 178 -4.25 -13.03 -2.51
C ASP A 178 -3.30 -12.97 -1.32
N TRP A 179 -3.84 -13.11 -0.11
CA TRP A 179 -3.05 -12.97 1.12
C TRP A 179 -2.54 -14.33 1.54
N VAL A 180 -1.22 -14.50 1.44
CA VAL A 180 -0.56 -15.78 1.71
C VAL A 180 0.25 -15.65 2.99
N ASP A 181 -0.09 -16.47 3.98
CA ASP A 181 0.65 -16.52 5.24
C ASP A 181 2.02 -17.15 5.01
N SER A 182 3.09 -16.43 5.33
CA SER A 182 4.45 -16.90 5.15
C SER A 182 4.75 -18.17 5.97
N GLU A 183 4.16 -18.34 7.16
CA GLU A 183 4.35 -19.57 7.95
C GLU A 183 3.71 -20.78 7.28
N ARG A 184 2.61 -20.58 6.54
CA ARG A 184 2.01 -21.64 5.72
C ARG A 184 2.87 -21.98 4.51
N VAL A 185 3.55 -21.00 3.91
CA VAL A 185 4.51 -21.29 2.83
C VAL A 185 5.64 -22.18 3.35
N GLU A 186 6.15 -21.90 4.56
CA GLU A 186 7.19 -22.70 5.19
C GLU A 186 6.76 -24.15 5.47
N MET A 187 5.53 -24.35 5.93
CA MET A 187 4.99 -25.68 6.26
C MET A 187 4.50 -26.48 5.04
N ASP A 188 3.69 -25.85 4.18
CA ASP A 188 2.96 -26.50 3.09
C ASP A 188 3.73 -26.42 1.75
N GLY A 189 4.75 -25.56 1.68
CA GLY A 189 5.50 -25.23 0.46
C GLY A 189 4.80 -24.18 -0.42
N PRO A 190 5.55 -23.46 -1.27
CA PRO A 190 5.01 -22.36 -2.09
C PRO A 190 4.14 -22.83 -3.26
N ALA A 191 4.31 -24.06 -3.73
CA ALA A 191 3.76 -24.49 -5.03
C ALA A 191 2.24 -24.42 -5.10
N ALA A 192 1.53 -24.94 -4.09
CA ALA A 192 0.07 -24.92 -4.06
C ALA A 192 -0.48 -23.53 -3.75
N LEU A 193 0.21 -22.77 -2.90
CA LEU A 193 -0.23 -21.46 -2.41
C LEU A 193 -0.02 -20.34 -3.45
N LEU A 194 1.01 -20.43 -4.29
CA LEU A 194 1.40 -19.38 -5.23
C LEU A 194 1.10 -19.69 -6.70
N ALA A 195 0.57 -20.88 -7.02
CA ALA A 195 0.34 -21.30 -8.41
C ALA A 195 -0.51 -20.33 -9.24
N GLN A 196 -1.51 -19.70 -8.62
CA GLN A 196 -2.44 -18.79 -9.31
C GLN A 196 -1.97 -17.33 -9.34
N ALA A 197 -0.82 -17.03 -8.71
CA ALA A 197 -0.27 -15.70 -8.68
C ALA A 197 0.36 -15.34 -10.04
N HIS A 198 -0.01 -14.17 -10.55
CA HIS A 198 0.61 -13.55 -11.72
C HIS A 198 1.75 -12.60 -11.33
N GLY A 199 1.80 -12.20 -10.05
CA GLY A 199 2.92 -11.52 -9.43
C GLY A 199 2.99 -11.86 -7.94
N ILE A 200 4.18 -11.88 -7.38
CA ILE A 200 4.45 -12.19 -5.97
C ILE A 200 5.11 -10.97 -5.33
N LEU A 201 4.51 -10.47 -4.26
CA LEU A 201 5.04 -9.37 -3.47
C LEU A 201 5.37 -9.86 -2.06
N ILE A 202 6.57 -9.58 -1.58
CA ILE A 202 6.97 -9.78 -0.18
C ILE A 202 7.13 -8.41 0.45
N PRO A 203 6.23 -8.02 1.39
CA PRO A 203 6.27 -6.71 2.01
C PRO A 203 7.37 -6.64 3.09
N GLY A 204 7.54 -5.45 3.65
CA GLY A 204 8.37 -5.29 4.86
C GLY A 204 7.81 -6.08 6.05
N GLY A 205 8.68 -6.39 7.00
CA GLY A 205 8.33 -7.04 8.26
C GLY A 205 9.45 -6.88 9.28
N PHE A 206 9.15 -7.25 10.53
CA PHE A 206 10.11 -7.22 11.64
C PHE A 206 10.21 -8.59 12.29
N GLY A 207 11.39 -8.95 12.80
CA GLY A 207 11.64 -10.23 13.46
C GLY A 207 11.81 -11.41 12.50
N ASP A 208 11.97 -12.60 13.07
CA ASP A 208 12.39 -13.86 12.42
C ASP A 208 11.23 -14.74 11.93
N ARG A 209 10.07 -14.71 12.61
CA ARG A 209 8.92 -15.59 12.33
C ARG A 209 8.51 -15.65 10.85
N GLY A 210 8.48 -16.82 10.22
CA GLY A 210 8.00 -17.00 8.84
C GLY A 210 8.90 -16.38 7.76
N THR A 211 10.14 -15.98 8.09
CA THR A 211 11.11 -15.49 7.11
C THR A 211 11.53 -16.59 6.13
N GLU A 212 11.61 -17.85 6.57
CA GLU A 212 11.96 -18.97 5.69
C GLU A 212 10.89 -19.18 4.61
N GLY A 213 9.60 -19.08 4.96
CA GLY A 213 8.52 -19.09 3.96
C GLY A 213 8.61 -17.94 2.94
N MET A 214 9.08 -16.76 3.35
CA MET A 214 9.34 -15.65 2.42
C MET A 214 10.52 -15.95 1.48
N ILE A 215 11.60 -16.54 2.00
CA ILE A 215 12.75 -17.00 1.22
C ILE A 215 12.29 -18.04 0.19
N GLN A 216 11.50 -19.02 0.59
CA GLN A 216 10.91 -20.03 -0.31
C GLN A 216 9.99 -19.41 -1.37
N ALA A 217 9.23 -18.37 -1.03
CA ALA A 217 8.39 -17.65 -1.99
C ALA A 217 9.23 -16.87 -3.03
N ALA A 218 10.35 -16.24 -2.62
CA ALA A 218 11.28 -15.58 -3.53
C ALA A 218 11.91 -16.59 -4.52
N ARG A 219 12.32 -17.76 -4.01
CA ARG A 219 12.82 -18.88 -4.83
C ARG A 219 11.79 -19.32 -5.85
N TYR A 220 10.56 -19.55 -5.40
CA TYR A 220 9.47 -19.96 -6.28
C TYR A 220 9.24 -18.93 -7.39
N ALA A 221 9.22 -17.63 -7.05
CA ALA A 221 9.05 -16.57 -8.04
C ALA A 221 10.18 -16.62 -9.08
N ARG A 222 11.44 -16.70 -8.64
CA ARG A 222 12.64 -16.75 -9.49
C ARG A 222 12.62 -17.96 -10.43
N GLU A 223 12.42 -19.16 -9.90
CA GLU A 223 12.42 -20.41 -10.67
C GLU A 223 11.25 -20.50 -11.65
N ARG A 224 10.07 -19.99 -11.27
CA ARG A 224 8.87 -19.99 -12.11
C ARG A 224 8.78 -18.79 -13.05
N LYS A 225 9.77 -17.89 -13.03
CA LYS A 225 9.76 -16.63 -13.77
C LYS A 225 8.50 -15.78 -13.51
N THR A 226 7.94 -15.87 -12.31
CA THR A 226 6.75 -15.09 -11.92
C THR A 226 7.21 -13.73 -11.41
N PRO A 227 6.70 -12.60 -11.95
CA PRO A 227 7.08 -11.26 -11.51
C PRO A 227 7.16 -11.13 -10.00
N PHE A 228 8.28 -10.58 -9.49
CA PHE A 228 8.58 -10.52 -8.06
C PHE A 228 8.90 -9.11 -7.60
N PHE A 229 8.26 -8.67 -6.51
CA PHE A 229 8.57 -7.42 -5.83
C PHE A 229 8.87 -7.63 -4.34
N GLY A 230 10.14 -7.47 -3.94
CA GLY A 230 10.55 -7.51 -2.54
C GLY A 230 10.71 -6.11 -1.94
N ILE A 231 10.05 -5.82 -0.82
CA ILE A 231 10.11 -4.52 -0.14
C ILE A 231 10.75 -4.68 1.24
N CYS A 232 11.83 -3.94 1.49
CA CYS A 232 12.62 -3.98 2.72
C CYS A 232 13.02 -5.44 3.06
N LEU A 233 12.34 -6.06 4.04
CA LEU A 233 12.50 -7.49 4.35
C LEU A 233 12.35 -8.38 3.11
N GLY A 234 11.45 -8.05 2.18
CA GLY A 234 11.30 -8.80 0.93
C GLY A 234 12.54 -8.79 0.05
N MET A 235 13.29 -7.68 0.00
CA MET A 235 14.59 -7.64 -0.68
C MET A 235 15.61 -8.52 0.04
N GLN A 236 15.65 -8.43 1.38
CA GLN A 236 16.56 -9.20 2.20
C GLN A 236 16.34 -10.71 2.03
N CYS A 237 15.09 -11.16 2.06
CA CYS A 237 14.74 -12.55 1.78
C CYS A 237 15.17 -13.00 0.38
N ALA A 238 15.00 -12.14 -0.65
CA ALA A 238 15.45 -12.46 -2.01
C ALA A 238 16.98 -12.58 -2.12
N VAL A 239 17.74 -11.73 -1.42
CA VAL A 239 19.21 -11.80 -1.37
C VAL A 239 19.67 -13.07 -0.65
N ILE A 240 19.05 -13.40 0.49
CA ILE A 240 19.34 -14.63 1.25
C ILE A 240 19.05 -15.86 0.39
N GLU A 241 17.90 -15.89 -0.28
CA GLU A 241 17.53 -16.96 -1.21
C GLU A 241 18.57 -17.15 -2.31
N PHE A 242 18.92 -16.07 -3.00
CA PHE A 242 19.87 -16.10 -4.11
C PHE A 242 21.26 -16.54 -3.66
N ALA A 243 21.71 -16.08 -2.49
CA ALA A 243 22.98 -16.47 -1.90
C ALA A 243 23.03 -17.99 -1.61
N ARG A 244 21.94 -18.54 -1.04
CA ARG A 244 21.85 -19.98 -0.74
C ARG A 244 21.79 -20.82 -2.02
N ASP A 245 20.84 -20.55 -2.90
CA ASP A 245 20.51 -21.45 -4.00
C ASP A 245 21.38 -21.25 -5.24
N VAL A 246 21.74 -20.00 -5.57
CA VAL A 246 22.46 -19.68 -6.81
C VAL A 246 23.96 -19.51 -6.58
N ALA A 247 24.36 -18.83 -5.51
CA ALA A 247 25.77 -18.61 -5.19
C ALA A 247 26.40 -19.74 -4.35
N GLY A 248 25.62 -20.74 -3.92
CA GLY A 248 26.11 -21.89 -3.15
C GLY A 248 26.63 -21.54 -1.76
N LEU A 249 26.23 -20.40 -1.20
CA LEU A 249 26.59 -19.98 0.15
C LEU A 249 25.66 -20.66 1.16
N ASP A 250 25.88 -21.96 1.35
CA ASP A 250 25.09 -22.79 2.26
C ASP A 250 25.04 -22.18 3.67
N GLY A 251 23.83 -21.97 4.16
CA GLY A 251 23.62 -21.34 5.45
C GLY A 251 23.74 -19.82 5.45
N ALA A 252 23.72 -19.13 4.29
CA ALA A 252 23.59 -17.67 4.25
C ALA A 252 22.31 -17.16 4.93
N ASP A 253 22.39 -16.01 5.61
CA ASP A 253 21.27 -15.44 6.35
C ASP A 253 21.42 -13.94 6.65
N SER A 254 20.41 -13.39 7.32
CA SER A 254 20.52 -12.14 8.06
C SER A 254 21.06 -12.40 9.47
N SER A 255 22.01 -11.57 9.92
CA SER A 255 22.43 -11.56 11.32
C SER A 255 21.32 -11.11 12.29
N GLU A 256 20.21 -10.54 11.77
CA GLU A 256 18.98 -10.29 12.54
C GLU A 256 18.30 -11.59 12.98
N PHE A 257 18.21 -12.58 12.08
CA PHE A 257 17.45 -13.80 12.31
C PHE A 257 18.35 -14.92 12.86
N ARG A 258 19.60 -14.99 12.37
CA ARG A 258 20.56 -16.01 12.75
C ARG A 258 21.94 -15.41 12.93
N ALA A 259 22.25 -15.03 14.17
CA ALA A 259 23.50 -14.35 14.53
C ALA A 259 24.76 -15.19 14.30
N ASP A 260 24.64 -16.52 14.25
CA ASP A 260 25.74 -17.47 14.03
C ASP A 260 25.85 -17.95 12.57
N THR A 261 25.15 -17.31 11.63
CA THR A 261 25.26 -17.66 10.20
C THR A 261 26.72 -17.57 9.72
N PRO A 262 27.23 -18.58 8.99
CA PRO A 262 28.56 -18.51 8.39
C PRO A 262 28.64 -17.44 7.28
N HIS A 263 27.49 -17.03 6.73
CA HIS A 263 27.41 -16.07 5.63
C HIS A 263 26.32 -15.01 5.89
N ALA A 264 26.66 -13.98 6.67
CA ALA A 264 25.77 -12.85 6.97
C ALA A 264 25.67 -11.91 5.76
N VAL A 265 24.90 -12.31 4.75
CA VAL A 265 24.68 -11.53 3.52
C VAL A 265 23.80 -10.30 3.75
N ILE A 266 23.02 -10.32 4.82
CA ILE A 266 22.34 -9.16 5.39
C ILE A 266 22.89 -8.95 6.81
N ASP A 267 23.42 -7.76 7.09
CA ASP A 267 24.09 -7.48 8.37
C ASP A 267 23.96 -6.00 8.78
N LEU A 268 24.26 -5.69 10.04
CA LEU A 268 24.48 -4.32 10.46
C LEU A 268 25.72 -3.74 9.77
N LEU A 269 25.74 -2.42 9.60
CA LEU A 269 26.92 -1.76 9.05
C LEU A 269 28.15 -2.00 9.93
N GLU A 270 29.32 -2.18 9.31
CA GLU A 270 30.58 -2.44 10.01
C GLU A 270 30.92 -1.31 11.01
N SER A 271 30.55 -0.06 10.69
CA SER A 271 30.66 1.10 11.60
C SER A 271 29.75 1.04 12.84
N GLN A 272 28.79 0.11 12.86
CA GLN A 272 27.86 -0.13 13.96
C GLN A 272 28.21 -1.40 14.77
N GLN A 273 29.13 -2.24 14.28
CA GLN A 273 29.61 -3.41 15.01
C GLN A 273 30.45 -2.94 16.22
N GLY A 274 29.93 -3.14 17.43
CA GLY A 274 30.59 -2.76 18.69
C GLY A 274 30.04 -1.52 19.41
N VAL A 275 29.03 -0.83 18.86
CA VAL A 275 28.33 0.25 19.58
C VAL A 275 27.36 -0.38 20.60
N SER A 276 27.76 -0.37 21.87
CA SER A 276 27.07 -1.01 23.01
C SER A 276 25.73 -0.38 23.42
N LYS A 277 25.30 0.71 22.75
CA LYS A 277 23.93 1.20 22.85
C LYS A 277 23.06 0.34 21.92
N LYS A 278 22.18 -0.48 22.50
CA LYS A 278 21.18 -1.30 21.79
C LYS A 278 20.71 -0.63 20.48
N GLY A 279 21.17 -1.17 19.35
CA GLY A 279 20.69 -0.84 18.00
C GLY A 279 21.67 0.01 17.20
N GLY A 280 22.23 -0.57 16.13
CA GLY A 280 22.72 0.20 14.99
C GLY A 280 21.68 1.26 14.60
N THR A 281 22.14 2.46 14.23
CA THR A 281 21.27 3.61 13.99
C THR A 281 20.25 3.27 12.91
N MET A 282 18.98 3.22 13.29
CA MET A 282 17.85 2.98 12.40
C MET A 282 17.83 4.01 11.27
N ARG A 283 17.82 3.54 10.02
CA ARG A 283 17.54 4.40 8.87
C ARG A 283 16.05 4.65 8.81
N LEU A 284 15.67 5.91 9.00
CA LEU A 284 14.29 6.36 9.07
C LEU A 284 14.12 7.60 8.19
N GLY A 285 13.12 7.59 7.31
CA GLY A 285 12.83 8.73 6.44
C GLY A 285 13.50 8.61 5.07
N ALA A 286 13.60 9.73 4.35
CA ALA A 286 14.06 9.73 2.96
C ALA A 286 15.58 9.66 2.85
N TYR A 287 16.09 8.77 2.00
CA TYR A 287 17.49 8.67 1.61
C TYR A 287 17.61 8.63 0.09
N ASP A 288 18.75 9.11 -0.40
CA ASP A 288 19.06 9.12 -1.83
C ASP A 288 19.39 7.72 -2.36
N CYS A 289 19.08 7.49 -3.63
CA CYS A 289 19.37 6.27 -4.36
C CYS A 289 19.69 6.62 -5.82
N GLU A 290 20.94 6.38 -6.21
CA GLU A 290 21.38 6.49 -7.59
C GLU A 290 21.09 5.19 -8.34
N LEU A 291 20.41 5.32 -9.47
CA LEU A 291 19.92 4.21 -10.27
C LEU A 291 20.92 3.82 -11.36
N THR A 292 21.18 2.53 -11.48
CA THR A 292 22.03 1.97 -12.53
C THR A 292 21.26 1.92 -13.85
N LEU A 293 21.80 2.52 -14.93
CA LEU A 293 21.16 2.53 -16.25
C LEU A 293 20.92 1.12 -16.82
N GLY A 294 19.83 0.96 -17.58
CA GLY A 294 19.44 -0.31 -18.20
C GLY A 294 18.96 -1.36 -17.19
N THR A 295 18.41 -0.90 -16.06
CA THR A 295 17.72 -1.71 -15.05
C THR A 295 16.22 -1.45 -15.10
N HIS A 296 15.41 -2.37 -14.58
CA HIS A 296 13.97 -2.14 -14.50
C HIS A 296 13.66 -0.90 -13.65
N ALA A 297 14.37 -0.70 -12.54
CA ALA A 297 14.20 0.46 -11.69
C ALA A 297 14.48 1.76 -12.45
N ALA A 298 15.60 1.87 -13.16
CA ALA A 298 15.94 3.06 -13.95
C ALA A 298 14.91 3.33 -15.05
N GLU A 299 14.43 2.29 -15.73
CA GLU A 299 13.37 2.38 -16.75
C GLU A 299 12.04 2.86 -16.16
N GLU A 300 11.61 2.29 -15.03
CA GLU A 300 10.35 2.68 -14.39
C GLU A 300 10.37 4.11 -13.88
N TYR A 301 11.42 4.47 -13.14
CA TYR A 301 11.56 5.80 -12.57
C TYR A 301 11.81 6.86 -13.65
N ALA A 302 12.37 6.48 -14.80
CA ALA A 302 12.80 7.38 -15.88
C ALA A 302 13.71 8.52 -15.36
N LYS A 303 14.55 8.19 -14.36
CA LYS A 303 15.47 9.09 -13.64
C LYS A 303 16.75 8.35 -13.33
N SER A 304 17.85 9.08 -13.15
CA SER A 304 19.12 8.53 -12.66
C SER A 304 19.25 8.61 -11.14
N HIS A 305 18.44 9.44 -10.47
CA HIS A 305 18.50 9.68 -9.02
C HIS A 305 17.09 9.80 -8.44
N VAL A 306 16.87 9.14 -7.32
CA VAL A 306 15.61 9.17 -6.57
C VAL A 306 15.88 9.26 -5.07
N ALA A 307 14.86 9.62 -4.29
CA ALA A 307 14.95 9.63 -2.83
C ALA A 307 13.76 8.87 -2.24
N GLU A 308 14.00 7.85 -1.43
CA GLU A 308 12.98 6.90 -0.97
C GLU A 308 12.98 6.71 0.55
N ARG A 309 11.83 6.29 1.10
CA ARG A 309 11.63 6.22 2.55
C ARG A 309 12.07 4.88 3.15
N HIS A 310 12.91 4.93 4.18
CA HIS A 310 13.44 3.77 4.90
C HIS A 310 12.84 3.62 6.29
N ARG A 311 12.82 2.37 6.77
CA ARG A 311 12.54 2.01 8.16
C ARG A 311 13.17 0.66 8.51
N HIS A 312 14.50 0.60 8.50
CA HIS A 312 15.23 -0.63 8.81
C HIS A 312 16.59 -0.32 9.47
N ARG A 313 17.33 -1.38 9.81
CA ARG A 313 18.67 -1.31 10.43
C ARG A 313 19.69 -2.17 9.71
N TYR A 314 19.25 -3.33 9.21
CA TYR A 314 20.09 -4.30 8.55
C TYR A 314 20.18 -3.99 7.07
N GLU A 315 21.39 -4.14 6.53
CA GLU A 315 21.78 -3.75 5.19
C GLU A 315 22.31 -4.94 4.42
N PHE A 316 22.31 -4.83 3.10
CA PHE A 316 23.09 -5.73 2.27
C PHE A 316 24.56 -5.65 2.65
N ASN A 317 25.18 -6.79 2.94
CA ASN A 317 26.59 -6.84 3.30
C ASN A 317 27.47 -6.80 2.04
N ASN A 318 28.09 -5.65 1.78
CA ASN A 318 28.91 -5.41 0.60
C ASN A 318 30.09 -6.39 0.44
N ARG A 319 30.51 -7.10 1.50
CA ARG A 319 31.54 -8.15 1.38
C ARG A 319 31.14 -9.26 0.40
N TYR A 320 29.83 -9.49 0.22
CA TYR A 320 29.29 -10.49 -0.69
C TYR A 320 28.91 -9.91 -2.06
N ARG A 321 29.02 -8.59 -2.25
CA ARG A 321 28.51 -7.92 -3.46
C ARG A 321 29.11 -8.48 -4.74
N GLU A 322 30.43 -8.46 -4.84
CA GLU A 322 31.13 -8.90 -6.05
C GLU A 322 30.87 -10.38 -6.36
N ASP A 323 30.71 -11.21 -5.33
CA ASP A 323 30.45 -12.63 -5.48
C ASP A 323 29.02 -12.90 -5.98
N LEU A 324 28.02 -12.25 -5.38
CA LEU A 324 26.63 -12.36 -5.84
C LEU A 324 26.44 -11.76 -7.24
N GLU A 325 27.16 -10.67 -7.57
CA GLU A 325 27.13 -10.07 -8.91
C GLU A 325 27.71 -11.02 -9.99
N LYS A 326 28.77 -11.79 -9.68
CA LYS A 326 29.31 -12.81 -10.58
C LYS A 326 28.32 -13.94 -10.88
N HIS A 327 27.41 -14.22 -9.95
CA HIS A 327 26.36 -15.24 -10.11
C HIS A 327 25.09 -14.71 -10.78
N GLY A 328 25.03 -13.41 -11.11
CA GLY A 328 23.95 -12.82 -11.89
C GLY A 328 22.99 -11.91 -11.11
N LEU A 329 23.20 -11.70 -9.81
CA LEU A 329 22.51 -10.63 -9.09
C LEU A 329 22.99 -9.27 -9.63
N ARG A 330 22.09 -8.31 -9.83
CA ARG A 330 22.49 -6.97 -10.26
C ARG A 330 22.13 -5.95 -9.20
N VAL A 331 23.10 -5.14 -8.78
CA VAL A 331 22.81 -3.94 -7.99
C VAL A 331 22.29 -2.84 -8.90
N ALA A 332 21.00 -2.55 -8.77
CA ALA A 332 20.28 -1.59 -9.61
C ALA A 332 20.16 -0.20 -8.98
N GLY A 333 20.48 -0.07 -7.69
CA GLY A 333 20.41 1.19 -6.97
C GLY A 333 21.35 1.25 -5.78
N LEU A 334 21.98 2.40 -5.58
CA LEU A 334 22.96 2.63 -4.50
C LEU A 334 22.76 3.96 -3.80
N TYR A 335 22.86 3.97 -2.48
CA TYR A 335 23.14 5.18 -1.74
C TYR A 335 24.66 5.37 -1.65
N LYS A 336 25.21 6.25 -2.50
CA LYS A 336 26.66 6.39 -2.70
C LYS A 336 27.43 6.78 -1.44
N ASP A 337 26.89 7.70 -0.65
CA ASP A 337 27.63 8.29 0.49
C ASP A 337 28.06 7.23 1.52
N LEU A 338 27.23 6.22 1.74
CA LEU A 338 27.51 5.11 2.65
C LEU A 338 27.71 3.78 1.92
N ASN A 339 27.79 3.81 0.59
CA ASN A 339 27.90 2.64 -0.27
C ASN A 339 26.84 1.57 0.02
N LEU A 340 25.58 1.95 0.23
CA LEU A 340 24.51 0.99 0.58
C LEU A 340 23.77 0.51 -0.66
N VAL A 341 23.53 -0.79 -0.76
CA VAL A 341 22.69 -1.37 -1.81
C VAL A 341 21.22 -1.09 -1.48
N GLU A 342 20.56 -0.36 -2.38
CA GLU A 342 19.16 0.04 -2.22
C GLU A 342 18.21 -0.76 -3.08
N ILE A 343 18.69 -1.25 -4.23
CA ILE A 343 17.89 -2.02 -5.19
C ILE A 343 18.74 -3.17 -5.74
N VAL A 344 18.16 -4.36 -5.78
CA VAL A 344 18.69 -5.54 -6.46
C VAL A 344 17.71 -6.05 -7.50
N GLU A 345 18.24 -6.57 -8.60
CA GLU A 345 17.47 -7.14 -9.71
C GLU A 345 18.10 -8.44 -10.21
N LEU A 346 17.31 -9.24 -10.95
CA LEU A 346 17.80 -10.39 -11.71
C LEU A 346 17.56 -10.18 -13.21
N PRO A 347 18.59 -9.81 -14.00
CA PRO A 347 18.42 -9.45 -15.42
C PRO A 347 17.81 -10.56 -16.30
N GLU A 348 18.05 -11.83 -15.97
CA GLU A 348 17.53 -12.99 -16.72
C GLU A 348 16.07 -13.35 -16.38
N HIS A 349 15.48 -12.64 -15.40
CA HIS A 349 14.11 -12.81 -14.98
C HIS A 349 13.21 -11.73 -15.61
N PRO A 350 11.97 -12.03 -16.06
CA PRO A 350 11.13 -11.07 -16.77
C PRO A 350 10.89 -9.76 -16.00
N TRP A 351 10.71 -9.86 -14.69
CA TRP A 351 10.68 -8.72 -13.77
C TRP A 351 10.93 -9.19 -12.34
N PHE A 352 12.13 -8.98 -11.81
CA PHE A 352 12.50 -9.31 -10.41
C PHE A 352 13.18 -8.12 -9.79
N VAL A 353 12.50 -7.45 -8.86
CA VAL A 353 13.00 -6.24 -8.21
C VAL A 353 12.87 -6.39 -6.70
N GLY A 354 13.97 -6.18 -5.99
CA GLY A 354 14.00 -6.05 -4.53
C GLY A 354 14.51 -4.67 -4.14
N VAL A 355 13.83 -3.99 -3.21
CA VAL A 355 14.22 -2.66 -2.71
C VAL A 355 14.35 -2.65 -1.19
N GLN A 356 15.29 -1.88 -0.64
CA GLN A 356 15.43 -1.69 0.80
C GLN A 356 14.44 -0.68 1.39
N PHE A 357 13.97 0.27 0.57
CA PHE A 357 13.01 1.29 0.97
C PHE A 357 11.55 0.80 0.89
N HIS A 358 10.63 1.69 1.27
CA HIS A 358 9.18 1.51 1.27
C HIS A 358 8.50 2.40 0.21
N PRO A 359 8.49 1.97 -1.07
CA PRO A 359 7.93 2.76 -2.16
C PRO A 359 6.42 3.00 -2.02
N GLU A 360 5.73 2.13 -1.28
CA GLU A 360 4.29 2.22 -1.03
C GLU A 360 3.91 3.50 -0.28
N LEU A 361 4.83 4.07 0.51
CA LEU A 361 4.60 5.29 1.27
C LEU A 361 4.57 6.55 0.38
N ARG A 362 5.08 6.45 -0.85
CA ARG A 362 5.12 7.54 -1.83
C ARG A 362 4.10 7.40 -2.95
N SER A 363 3.45 6.25 -3.08
CA SER A 363 2.41 6.06 -4.09
C SER A 363 1.19 6.94 -3.82
N ARG A 364 0.66 7.60 -4.85
CA ARG A 364 -0.55 8.44 -4.78
C ARG A 364 -1.51 8.11 -5.93
N PRO A 365 -2.82 8.38 -5.81
CA PRO A 365 -3.78 8.17 -6.89
C PRO A 365 -3.38 8.86 -8.22
N ALA A 366 -3.04 10.14 -8.15
CA ALA A 366 -2.63 10.92 -9.34
C ALA A 366 -1.16 10.70 -9.75
N ASP A 367 -0.35 10.09 -8.88
CA ASP A 367 1.06 9.78 -9.13
C ASP A 367 1.39 8.38 -8.58
N PRO A 368 0.95 7.31 -9.27
CA PRO A 368 1.23 5.94 -8.87
C PRO A 368 2.74 5.70 -8.84
N HIS A 369 3.23 5.08 -7.77
CA HIS A 369 4.66 4.84 -7.63
C HIS A 369 5.21 4.00 -8.80
N PRO A 370 6.30 4.41 -9.48
CA PRO A 370 6.78 3.76 -10.70
C PRO A 370 7.03 2.26 -10.57
N LEU A 371 7.67 1.81 -9.49
CA LEU A 371 7.90 0.37 -9.28
C LEU A 371 6.62 -0.45 -9.11
N PHE A 372 5.56 0.11 -8.50
CA PHE A 372 4.26 -0.58 -8.42
C PHE A 372 3.57 -0.62 -9.78
N ARG A 373 3.67 0.45 -10.57
CA ARG A 373 3.19 0.47 -11.97
C ARG A 373 3.91 -0.59 -12.81
N GLY A 374 5.24 -0.67 -12.71
CA GLY A 374 6.06 -1.68 -13.40
C GLY A 374 5.75 -3.10 -12.96
N PHE A 375 5.64 -3.34 -11.66
CA PHE A 375 5.29 -4.65 -11.10
C PHE A 375 3.94 -5.15 -11.62
N VAL A 376 2.91 -4.30 -11.57
CA VAL A 376 1.57 -4.66 -12.05
C VAL A 376 1.57 -4.87 -13.57
N ARG A 377 2.32 -4.06 -14.33
CA ARG A 377 2.50 -4.28 -15.78
C ARG A 377 3.07 -5.67 -16.05
N ALA A 378 4.14 -6.05 -15.36
CA ALA A 378 4.75 -7.36 -15.50
C ALA A 378 3.78 -8.50 -15.13
N ALA A 379 2.95 -8.32 -14.09
CA ALA A 379 1.92 -9.29 -13.73
C ALA A 379 0.82 -9.44 -14.82
N VAL A 380 0.45 -8.35 -15.50
CA VAL A 380 -0.48 -8.40 -16.65
C VAL A 380 0.13 -9.16 -17.81
N GLU A 381 1.41 -8.93 -18.10
CA GLU A 381 2.15 -9.65 -19.15
C GLU A 381 2.24 -11.15 -18.84
N GLU A 382 2.51 -11.51 -17.58
CA GLU A 382 2.52 -12.91 -17.12
C GLU A 382 1.16 -13.58 -17.27
N ARG A 383 0.05 -12.89 -16.93
CA ARG A 383 -1.31 -13.43 -17.14
C ARG A 383 -1.53 -13.75 -18.62
N ARG A 384 -1.24 -12.79 -19.51
CA ARG A 384 -1.40 -12.96 -20.96
C ARG A 384 -0.55 -14.09 -21.50
N ARG A 385 0.68 -14.24 -21.01
CA ARG A 385 1.58 -15.36 -21.37
C ARG A 385 0.96 -16.71 -21.01
N ARG A 386 0.39 -16.85 -19.81
CA ARG A 386 -0.28 -18.10 -19.37
C ARG A 386 -1.52 -18.39 -20.21
N GLU A 387 -2.37 -17.39 -20.48
CA GLU A 387 -3.56 -17.53 -21.33
C GLU A 387 -3.21 -17.98 -22.77
N GLY A 388 -2.12 -17.43 -23.34
CA GLY A 388 -1.60 -17.83 -24.65
C GLY A 388 -1.10 -19.27 -24.70
N GLN A 389 -0.55 -19.80 -23.60
CA GLN A 389 -0.10 -21.19 -23.51
C GLN A 389 -1.28 -22.17 -23.41
N THR A 390 -2.35 -21.81 -22.71
CA THR A 390 -3.54 -22.65 -22.54
C THR A 390 -4.37 -22.77 -23.83
N SER A 391 -4.35 -21.73 -24.67
CA SER A 391 -5.09 -21.69 -25.95
C SER A 391 -4.37 -22.37 -27.12
N GLY A 392 -3.07 -22.67 -26.99
CA GLY A 392 -2.23 -23.29 -28.01
C GLY A 392 -2.10 -24.82 -27.95
N SER A 393 -2.72 -25.51 -26.98
CA SER A 393 -2.65 -26.98 -26.91
C SER A 393 -3.64 -27.61 -27.91
N PRO A 394 -3.20 -28.45 -28.86
CA PRO A 394 -4.11 -29.11 -29.80
C PRO A 394 -5.05 -30.02 -29.01
N ARG A 395 -6.36 -29.87 -29.22
CA ARG A 395 -7.36 -30.84 -28.74
C ARG A 395 -6.98 -32.22 -29.30
N PRO A 396 -6.91 -33.29 -28.50
CA PRO A 396 -6.67 -34.61 -29.03
C PRO A 396 -7.81 -34.92 -30.02
N SER A 397 -7.44 -35.16 -31.28
CA SER A 397 -8.36 -35.59 -32.33
C SER A 397 -9.04 -36.87 -31.85
N GLY A 398 -10.35 -36.80 -31.63
CA GLY A 398 -11.15 -37.93 -31.19
C GLY A 398 -10.93 -39.13 -32.13
N ALA A 399 -10.51 -40.24 -31.54
CA ALA A 399 -10.53 -41.53 -32.19
C ALA A 399 -11.97 -41.83 -32.64
N ARG A 400 -12.17 -41.99 -33.95
CA ARG A 400 -13.37 -42.65 -34.48
C ARG A 400 -13.28 -44.12 -34.06
N ILE A 401 -14.27 -44.55 -33.29
CA ILE A 401 -14.56 -45.95 -33.04
C ILE A 401 -15.39 -46.40 -34.24
N GLU A 402 -14.86 -47.36 -35.02
CA GLU A 402 -15.66 -48.27 -35.85
C GLU A 402 -16.00 -49.52 -35.05
#